data_AF-A0A3S9PLV0-F1
#
_entry.id   AF-A0A3S9PLV0-F1
#
_cell.length_a   1.000
_cell.length_b   1.000
_cell.length_c   1.000
_cell.angle_alpha   90.00
_cell.angle_beta   90.00
_cell.angle_gamma   90.00
#
_symmetry.space_group_name_H-M   'P 1'
#
loop_
_entity.id
_entity.type
_entity.pdbx_description
1 polymer ?
#
loop_
_entity_poly.entity_id
_entity_poly.type
_entity_poly.pdbx_seq_one_letter_code
_entity_poly.pdbx_strand_id
1 'polypeptide(L)'
;MSMIRDLRAVVRPALRRVPDKSGGGGYGTTRDASVSSAVVDSAVYRDGKRVSELISPAEALRRVRSYGGFAWIGLHEPTEAEFAGIAREFGLHPLAVEDAVHAHQRPKLERYDDTLFTVFKTIHYVEHAELTATSEVVETGEVMCFTGPDFIITVRHGGQGSLRALRHRLEEDDQLLAKGPSAVLHAIADQVVDGYIAVADAVQDDIDEVEIDVFSEPSKGSRRGGDAGRIYQLKREVLEFKRAVTPLMRPMQLLSERPMRLVDPDIQKYFRDVADHLARVHEQVVSFDDLLNSILQANLAQASVAQNEDMRKITSWAAIFAVPTMIAGIYGMNFDHMPELHWKYGYPGVMAVTVVICVAIHRGFKRNGWL
;
A
#
# COMPACT_ATOMS: atom_id res chain seq x y z
N MET A 1 -28.99 -5.52 -23.97
CA MET A 1 -27.67 -4.91 -23.70
C MET A 1 -27.81 -3.63 -22.84
N SER A 2 -28.64 -3.64 -21.78
CA SER A 2 -28.88 -2.46 -20.92
C SER A 2 -29.54 -2.85 -19.57
N MET A 3 -28.92 -3.77 -18.83
CA MET A 3 -29.30 -4.08 -17.43
C MET A 3 -28.08 -4.25 -16.49
N ILE A 4 -26.87 -4.39 -17.05
CA ILE A 4 -25.61 -4.56 -16.28
C ILE A 4 -25.03 -3.21 -15.80
N ARG A 5 -25.55 -2.06 -16.28
CA ARG A 5 -25.07 -0.74 -15.88
C ARG A 5 -25.70 -0.21 -14.58
N ASP A 6 -26.91 -0.64 -14.21
CA ASP A 6 -27.63 -0.08 -13.06
C ASP A 6 -27.21 -0.69 -11.71
N LEU A 7 -26.52 -1.84 -11.69
CA LEU A 7 -25.93 -2.41 -10.48
C LEU A 7 -24.58 -1.77 -10.10
N ARG A 8 -23.90 -1.11 -11.05
CA ARG A 8 -22.60 -0.45 -10.81
C ARG A 8 -22.72 0.95 -10.21
N ALA A 9 -23.94 1.51 -10.11
CA ALA A 9 -24.17 2.83 -9.55
C ALA A 9 -24.29 2.86 -8.01
N VAL A 10 -24.40 1.69 -7.36
CA VAL A 10 -24.51 1.56 -5.90
C VAL A 10 -23.14 1.34 -5.22
N VAL A 11 -22.08 1.09 -6.00
CA VAL A 11 -20.73 0.74 -5.51
C VAL A 11 -19.73 1.88 -5.74
N ARG A 12 -20.09 3.10 -5.35
CA ARG A 12 -19.10 4.18 -5.19
C ARG A 12 -19.28 4.81 -3.81
N PRO A 13 -18.28 4.74 -2.91
CA PRO A 13 -18.25 5.66 -1.81
C PRO A 13 -17.99 7.05 -2.41
N ALA A 14 -19.01 7.90 -2.44
CA ALA A 14 -18.77 9.33 -2.57
C ALA A 14 -18.00 9.74 -1.31
N LEU A 15 -16.69 9.98 -1.46
CA LEU A 15 -15.82 10.58 -0.45
C LEU A 15 -16.43 11.91 -0.02
N ARG A 16 -17.24 11.87 1.04
CA ARG A 16 -17.86 13.02 1.65
C ARG A 16 -16.88 13.52 2.69
N ARG A 17 -16.18 14.63 2.39
CA ARG A 17 -15.38 15.40 3.36
C ARG A 17 -16.18 15.60 4.65
N VAL A 18 -15.77 14.93 5.72
CA VAL A 18 -16.22 15.21 7.08
C VAL A 18 -15.28 16.26 7.67
N PRO A 19 -15.78 17.36 8.26
CA PRO A 19 -14.90 18.33 8.90
C PRO A 19 -14.30 17.71 10.16
N ASP A 20 -12.99 17.89 10.31
CA ASP A 20 -12.20 17.59 11.49
C ASP A 20 -12.88 18.11 12.77
N LYS A 21 -13.19 17.17 13.68
CA LYS A 21 -13.52 17.47 15.07
C LYS A 21 -12.78 16.50 15.97
N SER A 22 -11.60 16.94 16.38
CA SER A 22 -10.97 16.60 17.66
C SER A 22 -12.01 16.53 18.79
N GLY A 23 -12.25 15.34 19.32
CA GLY A 23 -13.14 15.13 20.46
C GLY A 23 -13.31 13.65 20.77
N GLY A 24 -12.54 13.14 21.73
CA GLY A 24 -12.60 11.76 22.20
C GLY A 24 -14.03 11.35 22.59
N GLY A 25 -14.60 10.44 21.81
CA GLY A 25 -15.89 9.83 22.09
C GLY A 25 -15.76 8.87 23.27
N GLY A 26 -16.23 9.30 24.44
CA GLY A 26 -16.32 8.46 25.63
C GLY A 26 -17.19 7.24 25.37
N TYR A 27 -16.63 6.06 25.65
CA TYR A 27 -17.38 4.81 25.70
C TYR A 27 -18.45 4.91 26.80
N GLY A 28 -19.72 4.95 26.40
CA GLY A 28 -20.85 4.93 27.31
C GLY A 28 -20.87 3.63 28.12
N THR A 29 -20.66 3.76 29.42
CA THR A 29 -20.65 2.66 30.40
C THR A 29 -22.07 2.38 30.88
N THR A 30 -22.66 1.31 30.34
CA THR A 30 -23.71 0.52 31.01
C THR A 30 -23.66 -0.87 30.36
N ARG A 31 -22.66 -1.67 30.74
CA ARG A 31 -22.47 -3.04 30.26
C ARG A 31 -22.61 -4.02 31.42
N ASP A 32 -23.27 -5.15 31.14
CA ASP A 32 -23.36 -6.30 32.02
C ASP A 32 -21.97 -6.88 32.31
N ALA A 33 -21.66 -7.17 33.58
CA ALA A 33 -20.35 -7.65 34.02
C ALA A 33 -20.00 -9.06 33.48
N SER A 34 -20.96 -9.73 32.82
CA SER A 34 -20.79 -11.03 32.18
C SER A 34 -20.14 -10.98 30.79
N VAL A 35 -20.01 -9.79 30.18
CA VAL A 35 -19.47 -9.60 28.82
C VAL A 35 -18.06 -9.02 28.90
N SER A 36 -17.05 -9.78 28.45
CA SER A 36 -15.65 -9.32 28.37
C SER A 36 -15.53 -8.01 27.59
N SER A 37 -14.62 -7.13 28.02
CA SER A 37 -14.36 -5.84 27.37
C SER A 37 -14.01 -5.96 25.88
N ALA A 38 -13.41 -7.09 25.48
CA ALA A 38 -13.02 -7.38 24.11
C ALA A 38 -14.19 -7.79 23.19
N VAL A 39 -15.34 -8.21 23.74
CA VAL A 39 -16.52 -8.58 22.95
C VAL A 39 -17.21 -7.32 22.44
N VAL A 40 -17.10 -7.07 21.15
CA VAL A 40 -17.70 -5.90 20.50
C VAL A 40 -19.17 -6.16 20.17
N ASP A 41 -19.50 -7.35 19.66
CA ASP A 41 -20.87 -7.76 19.37
C ASP A 41 -20.97 -9.30 19.32
N SER A 42 -22.09 -9.86 19.76
CA SER A 42 -22.33 -11.30 19.83
C SER A 42 -23.82 -11.56 19.70
N ALA A 43 -24.21 -12.30 18.66
CA ALA A 43 -25.60 -12.52 18.31
C ALA A 43 -25.82 -13.88 17.64
N VAL A 44 -27.07 -14.36 17.70
CA VAL A 44 -27.54 -15.57 17.02
C VAL A 44 -28.39 -15.20 15.81
N TYR A 45 -28.15 -15.90 14.72
CA TYR A 45 -28.85 -15.76 13.46
C TYR A 45 -29.56 -17.05 13.10
N ARG A 46 -30.81 -16.96 12.68
CA ARG A 46 -31.62 -18.09 12.22
C ARG A 46 -32.40 -17.68 10.99
N ASP A 47 -32.31 -18.49 9.94
CA ASP A 47 -32.94 -18.24 8.63
C ASP A 47 -32.60 -16.83 8.09
N GLY A 48 -31.35 -16.41 8.27
CA GLY A 48 -30.84 -15.10 7.86
C GLY A 48 -31.13 -13.95 8.82
N LYS A 49 -31.98 -14.14 9.83
CA LYS A 49 -32.40 -13.07 10.73
C LYS A 49 -31.70 -13.14 12.07
N ARG A 50 -31.28 -11.98 12.58
CA ARG A 50 -30.83 -11.84 13.96
C ARG A 50 -31.99 -12.08 14.92
N VAL A 51 -31.86 -13.06 15.81
CA VAL A 51 -32.91 -13.48 16.77
C VAL A 51 -32.54 -13.22 18.23
N SER A 52 -31.41 -12.56 18.47
CA SER A 52 -30.98 -12.16 19.81
C SER A 52 -30.49 -10.73 19.84
N GLU A 53 -30.70 -10.08 20.97
CA GLU A 53 -29.93 -8.90 21.36
C GLU A 53 -28.48 -9.30 21.69
N LEU A 54 -27.68 -8.35 22.19
CA LEU A 54 -26.31 -8.61 22.62
C LEU A 54 -26.30 -9.63 23.77
N ILE A 55 -25.69 -10.79 23.52
CA ILE A 55 -25.60 -11.89 24.49
C ILE A 55 -24.16 -12.39 24.63
N SER A 56 -23.83 -13.05 25.74
CA SER A 56 -22.50 -13.63 25.92
C SER A 56 -22.23 -14.75 24.89
N PRO A 57 -20.97 -14.98 24.47
CA PRO A 57 -20.61 -16.06 23.55
C PRO A 57 -21.12 -17.44 24.02
N ALA A 58 -21.02 -17.72 25.32
CA ALA A 58 -21.54 -18.93 25.96
C ALA A 58 -23.05 -19.10 25.74
N GLU A 59 -23.81 -18.02 25.92
CA GLU A 59 -25.26 -18.02 25.69
C GLU A 59 -25.60 -18.19 24.22
N ALA A 60 -24.86 -17.53 23.32
CA ALA A 60 -25.06 -17.67 21.89
C ALA A 60 -24.92 -19.12 21.44
N LEU A 61 -23.86 -19.81 21.88
CA LEU A 61 -23.63 -21.22 21.59
C LEU A 61 -24.73 -22.12 22.16
N ARG A 62 -25.18 -21.88 23.41
CA ARG A 62 -26.31 -22.62 24.00
C ARG A 62 -27.57 -22.47 23.16
N ARG A 63 -27.92 -21.24 22.74
CA ARG A 63 -29.12 -20.97 21.94
C ARG A 63 -29.06 -21.62 20.57
N VAL A 64 -27.92 -21.56 19.89
CA VAL A 64 -27.71 -22.24 18.61
C VAL A 64 -27.92 -23.75 18.75
N ARG A 65 -27.35 -24.37 19.79
CA ARG A 65 -27.53 -25.81 20.05
C ARG A 65 -28.97 -26.21 20.36
N SER A 66 -29.74 -25.33 21.00
CA SER A 66 -31.14 -25.62 21.36
C SER A 66 -32.14 -25.32 20.23
N TYR A 67 -31.90 -24.27 19.44
CA TYR A 67 -32.91 -23.70 18.53
C TYR A 67 -32.47 -23.65 17.06
N GLY A 68 -31.25 -24.09 16.75
CA GLY A 68 -30.65 -24.00 15.42
C GLY A 68 -30.18 -22.59 15.05
N GLY A 69 -29.61 -22.47 13.86
CA GLY A 69 -28.99 -21.24 13.37
C GLY A 69 -27.47 -21.23 13.53
N PHE A 70 -26.87 -20.04 13.60
CA PHE A 70 -25.46 -19.89 13.91
C PHE A 70 -25.16 -18.65 14.76
N ALA A 71 -24.05 -18.67 15.50
CA ALA A 71 -23.59 -17.55 16.30
C ALA A 71 -22.51 -16.75 15.57
N TRP A 72 -22.59 -15.43 15.59
CA TRP A 72 -21.51 -14.55 15.10
C TRP A 72 -20.98 -13.68 16.22
N ILE A 73 -19.77 -14.00 16.67
CA ILE A 73 -19.08 -13.32 17.77
C ILE A 73 -17.94 -12.45 17.20
N GLY A 74 -17.93 -11.17 17.55
CA GLY A 74 -16.89 -10.21 17.18
C GLY A 74 -16.06 -9.81 18.39
N LEU A 75 -14.75 -10.02 18.29
CA LEU A 75 -13.73 -9.67 19.27
C LEU A 75 -12.80 -8.60 18.69
N HIS A 76 -12.34 -7.68 19.53
CA HIS A 76 -11.32 -6.71 19.19
C HIS A 76 -10.20 -6.77 20.22
N GLU A 77 -8.99 -7.05 19.74
CA GLU A 77 -7.75 -7.13 20.53
C GLU A 77 -7.93 -7.84 21.89
N PRO A 78 -8.48 -9.08 21.90
CA PRO A 78 -8.75 -9.77 23.15
C PRO A 78 -7.44 -10.16 23.84
N THR A 79 -7.40 -10.02 25.15
CA THR A 79 -6.31 -10.61 25.95
C THR A 79 -6.41 -12.14 25.95
N GLU A 80 -5.31 -12.82 26.24
CA GLU A 80 -5.27 -14.29 26.35
C GLU A 80 -6.33 -14.83 27.32
N ALA A 81 -6.49 -14.17 28.48
CA ALA A 81 -7.48 -14.55 29.49
C ALA A 81 -8.93 -14.39 28.99
N GLU A 82 -9.21 -13.31 28.26
CA GLU A 82 -10.54 -13.06 27.69
C GLU A 82 -10.88 -14.07 26.60
N PHE A 83 -9.91 -14.43 25.76
CA PHE A 83 -10.15 -15.35 24.65
C PHE A 83 -10.16 -16.83 25.09
N ALA A 84 -9.41 -17.21 26.12
CA ALA A 84 -9.32 -18.58 26.61
C ALA A 84 -10.68 -19.18 27.07
N GLY A 85 -11.58 -18.35 27.61
CA GLY A 85 -12.94 -18.77 27.95
C GLY A 85 -13.74 -19.16 26.71
N ILE A 86 -13.76 -18.26 25.73
CA ILE A 86 -14.46 -18.45 24.45
C ILE A 86 -13.87 -19.63 23.68
N ALA A 87 -12.53 -19.72 23.61
CA ALA A 87 -11.85 -20.80 22.91
C ALA A 87 -12.25 -22.18 23.42
N ARG A 88 -12.35 -22.36 24.75
CA ARG A 88 -12.78 -23.64 25.34
C ARG A 88 -14.23 -23.98 25.05
N GLU A 89 -15.13 -23.00 25.10
CA GLU A 89 -16.56 -23.22 24.84
C GLU A 89 -16.84 -23.64 23.40
N PHE A 90 -16.13 -23.02 22.46
CA PHE A 90 -16.28 -23.27 21.03
C PHE A 90 -15.36 -24.38 20.49
N GLY A 91 -14.50 -24.97 21.35
CA GLY A 91 -13.60 -26.05 20.97
C GLY A 91 -12.51 -25.62 19.99
N LEU A 92 -12.02 -24.38 20.11
CA LEU A 92 -10.98 -23.85 19.23
C LEU A 92 -9.63 -24.49 19.52
N HIS A 93 -8.86 -24.77 18.47
CA HIS A 93 -7.55 -25.40 18.61
C HIS A 93 -6.53 -24.42 19.26
N PRO A 94 -5.74 -24.86 20.26
CA PRO A 94 -4.84 -23.97 21.02
C PRO A 94 -3.88 -23.15 20.16
N LEU A 95 -3.28 -23.76 19.12
CA LEU A 95 -2.36 -23.04 18.22
C LEU A 95 -3.03 -21.88 17.47
N ALA A 96 -4.28 -22.06 17.02
CA ALA A 96 -5.01 -21.00 16.33
C ALA A 96 -5.43 -19.88 17.31
N VAL A 97 -5.66 -20.24 18.58
CA VAL A 97 -5.96 -19.28 19.65
C VAL A 97 -4.73 -18.43 19.98
N GLU A 98 -3.56 -19.06 20.10
CA GLU A 98 -2.28 -18.37 20.28
C GLU A 98 -2.02 -17.37 19.16
N ASP A 99 -2.16 -17.81 17.90
CA ASP A 99 -2.03 -16.95 16.72
C ASP A 99 -3.00 -15.76 16.74
N ALA A 100 -4.24 -15.99 17.20
CA ALA A 100 -5.26 -14.95 17.27
C ALA A 100 -5.05 -13.95 18.42
N VAL A 101 -4.29 -14.29 19.45
CA VAL A 101 -3.95 -13.37 20.55
C VAL A 101 -2.70 -12.57 20.22
N HIS A 102 -1.66 -13.22 19.66
CA HIS A 102 -0.38 -12.56 19.37
C HIS A 102 -0.38 -11.72 18.09
N ALA A 103 -1.34 -11.94 17.18
CA ALA A 103 -1.44 -11.25 15.91
C ALA A 103 -0.18 -11.36 15.04
N HIS A 104 -0.01 -10.42 14.09
CA HIS A 104 1.12 -10.35 13.16
C HIS A 104 1.26 -11.57 12.24
N GLN A 105 0.12 -12.23 11.97
CA GLN A 105 0.09 -13.43 11.18
C GLN A 105 0.06 -13.12 9.69
N ARG A 106 0.71 -13.96 8.88
CA ARG A 106 0.54 -13.90 7.43
C ARG A 106 -0.84 -14.44 7.06
N PRO A 107 -1.45 -13.94 5.96
CA PRO A 107 -2.69 -14.51 5.46
C PRO A 107 -2.56 -16.01 5.23
N LYS A 108 -3.51 -16.78 5.77
CA LYS A 108 -3.50 -18.24 5.72
C LYS A 108 -4.89 -18.82 5.89
N LEU A 109 -5.04 -20.07 5.49
CA LEU A 109 -6.23 -20.89 5.70
C LEU A 109 -5.79 -22.25 6.20
N GLU A 110 -6.18 -22.59 7.42
CA GLU A 110 -5.85 -23.84 8.09
C GLU A 110 -7.12 -24.51 8.59
N ARG A 111 -7.14 -25.83 8.55
CA ARG A 111 -8.24 -26.62 9.09
C ARG A 111 -7.78 -27.31 10.37
N TYR A 112 -8.52 -27.08 11.43
CA TYR A 112 -8.38 -27.78 12.70
C TYR A 112 -9.69 -28.51 13.00
N ASP A 113 -9.68 -29.83 12.85
CA ASP A 113 -10.84 -30.68 13.05
C ASP A 113 -12.07 -30.22 12.22
N ASP A 114 -13.09 -29.70 12.91
CA ASP A 114 -14.33 -29.16 12.36
C ASP A 114 -14.38 -27.61 12.43
N THR A 115 -13.23 -26.94 12.44
CA THR A 115 -13.10 -25.48 12.36
C THR A 115 -12.11 -25.07 11.25
N LEU A 116 -12.47 -24.06 10.46
CA LEU A 116 -11.54 -23.36 9.57
C LEU A 116 -11.01 -22.11 10.28
N PHE A 117 -9.68 -22.01 10.37
CA PHE A 117 -8.98 -20.82 10.81
C PHE A 117 -8.47 -20.06 9.59
N THR A 118 -8.96 -18.85 9.38
CA THR A 118 -8.55 -17.98 8.26
C THR A 118 -7.99 -16.68 8.79
N VAL A 119 -6.87 -16.24 8.26
CA VAL A 119 -6.25 -14.95 8.59
C VAL A 119 -6.28 -14.07 7.36
N PHE A 120 -6.83 -12.87 7.51
CA PHE A 120 -6.78 -11.80 6.52
C PHE A 120 -5.91 -10.66 7.06
N LYS A 121 -5.11 -10.07 6.16
CA LYS A 121 -4.52 -8.76 6.39
C LYS A 121 -5.48 -7.72 5.81
N THR A 122 -5.81 -6.68 6.56
CA THR A 122 -6.55 -5.53 6.05
C THR A 122 -5.55 -4.46 5.68
N ILE A 123 -5.82 -3.77 4.58
CA ILE A 123 -5.03 -2.64 4.13
C ILE A 123 -5.96 -1.46 3.85
N HIS A 124 -5.56 -0.27 4.29
CA HIS A 124 -6.22 0.99 3.97
C HIS A 124 -5.21 2.00 3.45
N TYR A 125 -5.61 2.76 2.44
CA TYR A 125 -4.80 3.86 1.92
C TYR A 125 -4.94 5.06 2.86
N VAL A 126 -3.81 5.66 3.19
CA VAL A 126 -3.73 6.86 4.02
C VAL A 126 -3.59 8.06 3.08
N GLU A 127 -4.68 8.84 2.97
CA GLU A 127 -4.66 10.07 2.18
C GLU A 127 -3.57 11.02 2.69
N HIS A 128 -2.78 11.53 1.76
CA HIS A 128 -1.70 12.47 2.05
C HIS A 128 -1.74 13.63 1.05
N ALA A 129 -1.41 14.83 1.53
CA ALA A 129 -1.40 16.02 0.68
C ALA A 129 -0.19 16.05 -0.27
N GLU A 130 0.94 15.52 0.20
CA GLU A 130 2.18 15.35 -0.57
C GLU A 130 2.87 14.06 -0.11
N LEU A 131 3.37 13.26 -1.06
CA LEU A 131 4.13 12.06 -0.76
C LEU A 131 5.57 12.48 -0.37
N THR A 132 5.99 12.12 0.85
CA THR A 132 7.34 12.39 1.36
C THR A 132 8.08 11.08 1.62
N ALA A 133 9.40 11.16 1.83
CA ALA A 133 10.22 9.99 2.17
C ALA A 133 9.85 9.32 3.52
N THR A 134 8.92 9.89 4.29
CA THR A 134 8.44 9.36 5.57
C THR A 134 6.93 9.20 5.64
N SER A 135 6.20 9.44 4.55
CA SER A 135 4.74 9.31 4.53
C SER A 135 4.34 7.85 4.68
N GLU A 136 3.44 7.56 5.62
CA GLU A 136 2.71 6.30 5.64
C GLU A 136 1.66 6.36 4.54
N VAL A 137 1.75 5.45 3.58
CA VAL A 137 0.79 5.37 2.46
C VAL A 137 -0.25 4.30 2.75
N VAL A 138 0.14 3.28 3.52
CA VAL A 138 -0.64 2.07 3.73
C VAL A 138 -0.72 1.72 5.21
N GLU A 139 -1.91 1.87 5.82
CA GLU A 139 -2.18 1.38 7.17
C GLU A 139 -2.61 -0.11 7.10
N THR A 140 -2.07 -0.93 8.00
CA THR A 140 -2.37 -2.38 8.04
C THR A 140 -3.07 -2.81 9.32
N GLY A 141 -3.93 -3.82 9.18
CA GLY A 141 -4.59 -4.50 10.30
C GLY A 141 -4.79 -5.98 9.99
N GLU A 142 -5.45 -6.69 10.90
CA GLU A 142 -5.71 -8.12 10.77
C GLU A 142 -7.14 -8.48 11.18
N VAL A 143 -7.71 -9.44 10.44
CA VAL A 143 -8.97 -10.09 10.79
C VAL A 143 -8.75 -11.59 10.75
N MET A 144 -8.82 -12.24 11.91
CA MET A 144 -8.85 -13.70 11.99
C MET A 144 -10.28 -14.20 12.12
N CYS A 145 -10.60 -15.27 11.42
CA CYS A 145 -11.91 -15.89 11.41
C CYS A 145 -11.79 -17.36 11.82
N PHE A 146 -12.53 -17.75 12.85
CA PHE A 146 -12.78 -19.15 13.21
C PHE A 146 -14.18 -19.50 12.70
N THR A 147 -14.25 -20.30 11.64
CA THR A 147 -15.52 -20.70 11.02
C THR A 147 -15.79 -22.14 11.37
N GLY A 148 -16.79 -22.37 12.23
CA GLY A 148 -17.30 -23.69 12.57
C GLY A 148 -18.61 -24.03 11.85
N PRO A 149 -19.26 -25.15 12.20
CA PRO A 149 -20.52 -25.57 11.57
C PRO A 149 -21.68 -24.61 11.86
N ASP A 150 -21.71 -24.07 13.08
CA ASP A 150 -22.82 -23.30 13.65
C ASP A 150 -22.32 -22.02 14.33
N PHE A 151 -21.10 -21.59 14.03
CA PHE A 151 -20.56 -20.33 14.54
C PHE A 151 -19.51 -19.73 13.61
N ILE A 152 -19.34 -18.41 13.71
CA ILE A 152 -18.15 -17.69 13.26
C ILE A 152 -17.68 -16.73 14.35
N ILE A 153 -16.40 -16.81 14.70
CA ILE A 153 -15.74 -15.88 15.62
C ILE A 153 -14.74 -15.06 14.81
N THR A 154 -14.87 -13.74 14.88
CA THR A 154 -13.94 -12.81 14.20
C THR A 154 -13.12 -12.07 15.26
N VAL A 155 -11.80 -12.15 15.17
CA VAL A 155 -10.85 -11.42 16.02
C VAL A 155 -10.16 -10.36 15.19
N ARG A 156 -10.18 -9.11 15.66
CA ARG A 156 -9.59 -7.97 14.94
C ARG A 156 -8.46 -7.34 15.73
N HIS A 157 -7.35 -7.06 15.04
CA HIS A 157 -6.20 -6.29 15.55
C HIS A 157 -5.89 -5.11 14.62
N GLY A 158 -5.52 -3.96 15.18
CA GLY A 158 -5.14 -2.77 14.41
C GLY A 158 -6.30 -1.84 14.00
N GLY A 159 -5.93 -0.77 13.27
CA GLY A 159 -6.77 0.39 12.95
C GLY A 159 -7.43 0.37 11.56
N GLN A 160 -8.63 0.95 11.52
CA GLN A 160 -9.59 1.06 10.40
C GLN A 160 -10.16 -0.28 9.85
N GLY A 161 -11.41 -0.27 9.39
CA GLY A 161 -12.11 -1.47 8.87
C GLY A 161 -13.07 -2.14 9.88
N SER A 162 -14.06 -1.39 10.37
CA SER A 162 -15.09 -1.95 11.26
C SER A 162 -15.95 -3.00 10.54
N LEU A 163 -15.98 -4.23 11.10
CA LEU A 163 -16.93 -5.26 10.66
C LEU A 163 -18.39 -4.93 11.05
N ARG A 164 -18.64 -3.84 11.80
CA ARG A 164 -20.00 -3.41 12.13
C ARG A 164 -20.80 -3.02 10.89
N ALA A 165 -20.17 -2.30 9.96
CA ALA A 165 -20.82 -1.93 8.70
C ALA A 165 -21.08 -3.16 7.83
N LEU A 166 -20.13 -4.11 7.79
CA LEU A 166 -20.32 -5.39 7.12
C LEU A 166 -21.50 -6.17 7.70
N ARG A 167 -21.55 -6.28 9.03
CA ARG A 167 -22.63 -6.95 9.75
C ARG A 167 -23.98 -6.35 9.43
N HIS A 168 -24.09 -5.02 9.44
CA HIS A 168 -25.34 -4.35 9.11
C HIS A 168 -25.79 -4.64 7.67
N ARG A 169 -24.89 -4.58 6.69
CA ARG A 169 -25.21 -4.94 5.29
C ARG A 169 -25.66 -6.41 5.16
N LEU A 170 -25.02 -7.32 5.89
CA LEU A 170 -25.42 -8.73 5.88
C LEU A 170 -26.77 -8.96 6.56
N GLU A 171 -27.08 -8.21 7.62
CA GLU A 171 -28.40 -8.23 8.28
C GLU A 171 -29.53 -7.69 7.37
N GLU A 172 -29.20 -6.95 6.31
CA GLU A 172 -30.16 -6.50 5.29
C GLU A 172 -30.40 -7.56 4.18
N ASP A 173 -29.51 -8.55 4.04
CA ASP A 173 -29.61 -9.65 3.08
C ASP A 173 -29.87 -10.99 3.78
N ASP A 174 -31.12 -11.21 4.17
CA ASP A 174 -31.60 -12.44 4.81
C ASP A 174 -31.21 -13.71 4.01
N GLN A 175 -31.22 -13.65 2.68
CA GLN A 175 -30.97 -14.83 1.83
C GLN A 175 -29.51 -15.26 1.89
N LEU A 176 -28.59 -14.30 1.85
CA LEU A 176 -27.17 -14.57 1.97
C LEU A 176 -26.83 -15.04 3.38
N LEU A 177 -27.36 -14.37 4.41
CA LEU A 177 -27.05 -14.71 5.79
C LEU A 177 -27.65 -16.06 6.23
N ALA A 178 -28.73 -16.50 5.57
CA ALA A 178 -29.28 -17.86 5.75
C ALA A 178 -28.33 -18.98 5.31
N LYS A 179 -27.28 -18.68 4.51
CA LYS A 179 -26.22 -19.64 4.13
C LYS A 179 -25.21 -19.90 5.26
N GLY A 180 -25.37 -19.25 6.41
CA GLY A 180 -24.67 -19.57 7.63
C GLY A 180 -23.26 -18.95 7.75
N PRO A 181 -22.38 -19.53 8.60
CA PRO A 181 -21.05 -18.98 8.91
C PRO A 181 -20.19 -18.68 7.68
N SER A 182 -20.28 -19.53 6.65
CA SER A 182 -19.50 -19.37 5.42
C SER A 182 -19.82 -18.09 4.64
N ALA A 183 -21.06 -17.61 4.70
CA ALA A 183 -21.46 -16.34 4.08
C ALA A 183 -20.75 -15.15 4.73
N VAL A 184 -20.61 -15.18 6.05
CA VAL A 184 -19.88 -14.14 6.80
C VAL A 184 -18.40 -14.19 6.46
N LEU A 185 -17.79 -15.38 6.41
CA LEU A 185 -16.39 -15.55 5.99
C LEU A 185 -16.16 -15.00 4.58
N HIS A 186 -17.06 -15.32 3.65
CA HIS A 186 -17.01 -14.78 2.29
C HIS A 186 -17.09 -13.26 2.28
N ALA A 187 -18.06 -12.67 2.98
CA ALA A 187 -18.26 -11.23 3.00
C ALA A 187 -17.07 -10.47 3.63
N ILE A 188 -16.35 -11.09 4.58
CA ILE A 188 -15.10 -10.55 5.12
C ILE A 188 -14.00 -10.61 4.04
N ALA A 189 -13.85 -11.75 3.35
CA ALA A 189 -12.87 -11.89 2.28
C ALA A 189 -13.10 -10.89 1.15
N ASP A 190 -14.35 -10.74 0.73
CA ASP A 190 -14.80 -9.77 -0.29
C ASP A 190 -14.45 -8.34 0.13
N GLN A 191 -14.83 -7.92 1.34
CA GLN A 191 -14.51 -6.58 1.84
C GLN A 191 -12.99 -6.32 1.93
N VAL A 192 -12.19 -7.33 2.31
CA VAL A 192 -10.73 -7.22 2.36
C VAL A 192 -10.16 -7.02 0.95
N VAL A 193 -10.59 -7.81 -0.01
CA VAL A 193 -10.09 -7.75 -1.39
C VAL A 193 -10.56 -6.47 -2.09
N ASP A 194 -11.78 -6.01 -1.85
CA ASP A 194 -12.25 -4.70 -2.31
C ASP A 194 -11.40 -3.55 -1.75
N GLY A 195 -11.00 -3.65 -0.47
CA GLY A 195 -10.05 -2.73 0.14
C GLY A 195 -8.71 -2.71 -0.59
N TYR A 196 -8.21 -3.89 -0.99
CA TYR A 196 -6.99 -3.98 -1.78
C TYR A 196 -7.13 -3.33 -3.16
N ILE A 197 -8.26 -3.49 -3.85
CA ILE A 197 -8.49 -2.84 -5.15
C ILE A 197 -8.42 -1.32 -5.00
N ALA A 198 -9.12 -0.76 -4.00
CA ALA A 198 -9.12 0.67 -3.76
C ALA A 198 -7.71 1.21 -3.45
N VAL A 199 -6.91 0.45 -2.70
CA VAL A 199 -5.53 0.82 -2.38
C VAL A 199 -4.63 0.70 -3.61
N ALA A 200 -4.80 -0.32 -4.44
CA ALA A 200 -4.03 -0.49 -5.67
C ALA A 200 -4.26 0.67 -6.63
N ASP A 201 -5.51 1.12 -6.79
CA ASP A 201 -5.85 2.28 -7.62
C ASP A 201 -5.17 3.55 -7.08
N ALA A 202 -5.21 3.80 -5.76
CA ALA A 202 -4.57 4.98 -5.16
C ALA A 202 -3.03 4.94 -5.23
N VAL A 203 -2.42 3.76 -5.03
CA VAL A 203 -0.96 3.59 -5.16
C VAL A 203 -0.51 3.76 -6.62
N GLN A 204 -1.32 3.37 -7.61
CA GLN A 204 -1.03 3.63 -9.02
C GLN A 204 -0.91 5.14 -9.27
N ASP A 205 -1.87 5.93 -8.76
CA ASP A 205 -1.85 7.39 -8.89
C ASP A 205 -0.55 7.99 -8.29
N ASP A 206 -0.11 7.50 -7.11
CA ASP A 206 1.14 7.94 -6.48
C ASP A 206 2.37 7.57 -7.33
N ILE A 207 2.38 6.39 -7.96
CA ILE A 207 3.50 5.97 -8.83
C ILE A 207 3.55 6.83 -10.10
N ASP A 208 2.39 7.13 -10.69
CA ASP A 208 2.28 7.97 -11.87
C ASP A 208 2.81 9.39 -11.59
N GLU A 209 2.53 9.95 -10.40
CA GLU A 209 3.07 11.26 -9.99
C GLU A 209 4.60 11.22 -9.91
N VAL A 210 5.15 10.19 -9.26
CA VAL A 210 6.60 10.01 -9.13
C VAL A 210 7.27 9.78 -10.49
N GLU A 211 6.61 9.07 -11.40
CA GLU A 211 7.07 8.89 -12.78
C GLU A 211 7.14 10.23 -13.51
N ILE A 212 6.07 11.02 -13.47
CA ILE A 212 6.01 12.35 -14.09
C ILE A 212 7.14 13.24 -13.54
N ASP A 213 7.37 13.24 -12.23
CA ASP A 213 8.42 14.04 -11.59
C ASP A 213 9.84 13.65 -12.06
N VAL A 214 10.09 12.35 -12.29
CA VAL A 214 11.39 11.88 -12.78
C VAL A 214 11.60 12.19 -14.26
N PHE A 215 10.56 12.13 -15.09
CA PHE A 215 10.69 12.32 -16.54
C PHE A 215 10.41 13.75 -17.02
N SER A 216 9.86 14.61 -16.18
CA SER A 216 9.61 16.02 -16.54
C SER A 216 10.91 16.81 -16.70
N GLU A 217 10.92 17.73 -17.67
CA GLU A 217 12.06 18.63 -17.82
C GLU A 217 12.26 19.46 -16.53
N PRO A 218 13.50 19.62 -16.05
CA PRO A 218 13.78 20.41 -14.86
C PRO A 218 13.33 21.85 -15.08
N SER A 219 12.24 22.24 -14.43
CA SER A 219 11.82 23.64 -14.39
C SER A 219 12.90 24.47 -13.68
N LYS A 220 13.14 25.70 -14.14
CA LYS A 220 14.23 26.57 -13.63
C LYS A 220 14.12 26.72 -12.10
N GLY A 221 15.00 26.07 -11.36
CA GLY A 221 15.06 26.09 -9.89
C GLY A 221 14.68 24.77 -9.21
N SER A 222 14.10 23.82 -9.93
CA SER A 222 13.90 22.44 -9.47
C SER A 222 15.22 21.66 -9.54
N ARG A 223 15.51 20.84 -8.51
CA ARG A 223 16.67 19.93 -8.56
C ARG A 223 16.45 18.94 -9.70
N ARG A 224 17.45 18.78 -10.58
CA ARG A 224 17.49 17.69 -11.56
C ARG A 224 17.48 16.35 -10.80
N GLY A 225 16.45 15.54 -11.04
CA GLY A 225 16.27 14.22 -10.43
C GLY A 225 15.13 14.21 -9.40
N GLY A 226 14.13 13.35 -9.63
CA GLY A 226 13.06 13.11 -8.67
C GLY A 226 13.64 12.67 -7.32
N ASP A 227 12.94 12.99 -6.23
CA ASP A 227 13.38 12.62 -4.87
C ASP A 227 13.46 11.09 -4.77
N ALA A 228 14.67 10.54 -4.87
CA ALA A 228 14.91 9.11 -4.74
C ALA A 228 14.34 8.57 -3.41
N GLY A 229 14.27 9.40 -2.36
CA GLY A 229 13.61 9.07 -1.11
C GLY A 229 12.13 8.74 -1.28
N ARG A 230 11.38 9.50 -2.10
CA ARG A 230 9.97 9.22 -2.41
C ARG A 230 9.80 7.89 -3.15
N ILE A 231 10.66 7.63 -4.15
CA ILE A 231 10.65 6.36 -4.91
C ILE A 231 10.89 5.17 -3.95
N TYR A 232 11.88 5.29 -3.06
CA TYR A 232 12.19 4.23 -2.09
C TYR A 232 11.07 4.04 -1.06
N GLN A 233 10.44 5.12 -0.60
CA GLN A 233 9.32 5.03 0.33
C GLN A 233 8.15 4.30 -0.33
N LEU A 234 7.75 4.70 -1.54
CA LEU A 234 6.66 4.03 -2.27
C LEU A 234 6.98 2.55 -2.53
N LYS A 235 8.23 2.22 -2.84
CA LYS A 235 8.67 0.82 -2.98
C LYS A 235 8.51 0.00 -1.69
N ARG A 236 8.76 0.62 -0.53
CA ARG A 236 8.54 -0.03 0.77
C ARG A 236 7.05 -0.30 1.02
N GLU A 237 6.20 0.66 0.69
CA GLU A 237 4.75 0.54 0.85
C GLU A 237 4.17 -0.54 -0.09
N VAL A 238 4.61 -0.58 -1.35
CA VAL A 238 4.28 -1.66 -2.31
C VAL A 238 4.74 -3.04 -1.79
N LEU A 239 5.88 -3.11 -1.12
CA LEU A 239 6.35 -4.37 -0.53
C LEU A 239 5.46 -4.84 0.63
N GLU A 240 5.00 -3.93 1.49
CA GLU A 240 4.03 -4.28 2.55
C GLU A 240 2.68 -4.71 1.95
N PHE A 241 2.23 -4.03 0.90
CA PHE A 241 1.03 -4.43 0.16
C PHE A 241 1.17 -5.85 -0.44
N LYS A 242 2.30 -6.13 -1.09
CA LYS A 242 2.63 -7.46 -1.63
C LYS A 242 2.61 -8.55 -0.55
N ARG A 243 3.09 -8.25 0.66
CA ARG A 243 3.08 -9.17 1.81
C ARG A 243 1.67 -9.52 2.31
N ALA A 244 0.68 -8.69 2.05
CA ALA A 244 -0.72 -8.97 2.37
C ALA A 244 -1.47 -9.67 1.23
N VAL A 245 -1.17 -9.33 -0.02
CA VAL A 245 -1.87 -9.87 -1.20
C VAL A 245 -1.37 -11.27 -1.57
N THR A 246 -0.05 -11.44 -1.74
CA THR A 246 0.52 -12.69 -2.28
C THR A 246 0.16 -13.92 -1.44
N PRO A 247 0.27 -13.91 -0.10
CA PRO A 247 -0.06 -15.10 0.70
C PRO A 247 -1.54 -15.46 0.68
N LEU A 248 -2.44 -14.49 0.45
CA LEU A 248 -3.89 -14.69 0.43
C LEU A 248 -4.37 -15.45 -0.82
N MET A 249 -3.56 -15.46 -1.90
CA MET A 249 -3.87 -16.15 -3.16
C MET A 249 -4.22 -17.62 -2.94
N ARG A 250 -3.40 -18.34 -2.16
CA ARG A 250 -3.59 -19.78 -1.94
C ARG A 250 -4.84 -20.09 -1.10
N PRO A 251 -5.10 -19.41 0.04
CA PRO A 251 -6.38 -19.49 0.76
C PRO A 251 -7.61 -19.30 -0.14
N MET A 252 -7.65 -18.25 -0.96
CA MET A 252 -8.81 -17.95 -1.79
C MET A 252 -9.01 -18.99 -2.90
N GLN A 253 -7.93 -19.46 -3.53
CA GLN A 253 -7.99 -20.58 -4.47
C GLN A 253 -8.52 -21.87 -3.83
N LEU A 254 -8.09 -22.18 -2.60
CA LEU A 254 -8.57 -23.37 -1.90
C LEU A 254 -10.07 -23.28 -1.62
N LEU A 255 -10.57 -22.12 -1.17
CA LEU A 255 -11.99 -21.88 -0.91
C LEU A 255 -12.82 -21.89 -2.19
N SER A 256 -12.27 -21.44 -3.32
CA SER A 256 -12.99 -21.38 -4.60
C SER A 256 -13.05 -22.71 -5.36
N GLU A 257 -12.02 -23.57 -5.21
CA GLU A 257 -11.89 -24.81 -5.98
C GLU A 257 -12.30 -26.07 -5.21
N ARG A 258 -12.00 -26.13 -3.90
CA ARG A 258 -12.19 -27.35 -3.12
C ARG A 258 -13.49 -27.29 -2.33
N PRO A 259 -14.43 -28.23 -2.53
CA PRO A 259 -15.60 -28.33 -1.68
C PRO A 259 -15.14 -28.60 -0.24
N MET A 260 -15.47 -27.68 0.68
CA MET A 260 -15.17 -27.82 2.09
C MET A 260 -16.47 -28.02 2.85
N ARG A 261 -16.48 -28.93 3.82
CA ARG A 261 -17.68 -29.24 4.63
C ARG A 261 -18.30 -28.01 5.31
N LEU A 262 -17.47 -27.04 5.65
CA LEU A 262 -17.85 -25.81 6.36
C LEU A 262 -18.21 -24.65 5.43
N VAL A 263 -18.12 -24.83 4.11
CA VAL A 263 -18.44 -23.81 3.11
C VAL A 263 -19.66 -24.28 2.34
N ASP A 264 -20.73 -23.48 2.37
CA ASP A 264 -21.93 -23.79 1.59
C ASP A 264 -21.59 -23.79 0.08
N PRO A 265 -22.05 -24.78 -0.72
CA PRO A 265 -21.77 -24.84 -2.14
C PRO A 265 -22.20 -23.58 -2.91
N ASP A 266 -23.28 -22.92 -2.50
CA ASP A 266 -23.70 -21.64 -3.07
C ASP A 266 -22.77 -20.49 -2.67
N ILE A 267 -22.03 -20.61 -1.57
CA ILE A 267 -21.03 -19.62 -1.17
C ILE A 267 -19.71 -19.82 -1.91
N GLN A 268 -19.38 -21.07 -2.25
CA GLN A 268 -18.15 -21.43 -2.97
C GLN A 268 -17.96 -20.65 -4.28
N LYS A 269 -19.03 -20.42 -5.05
CA LYS A 269 -18.98 -19.65 -6.29
C LYS A 269 -18.59 -18.18 -6.08
N TYR A 270 -18.93 -17.59 -4.92
CA TYR A 270 -18.56 -16.20 -4.64
C TYR A 270 -17.09 -16.09 -4.23
N PHE A 271 -16.53 -17.09 -3.53
CA PHE A 271 -15.07 -17.15 -3.31
C PHE A 271 -14.26 -17.19 -4.61
N ARG A 272 -14.83 -17.69 -5.71
CA ARG A 272 -14.18 -17.62 -7.02
C ARG A 272 -14.03 -16.20 -7.52
N ASP A 273 -15.07 -15.37 -7.37
CA ASP A 273 -15.02 -13.96 -7.74
C ASP A 273 -13.98 -13.22 -6.90
N VAL A 274 -13.95 -13.46 -5.58
CA VAL A 274 -12.93 -12.91 -4.67
C VAL A 274 -11.52 -13.36 -5.08
N ALA A 275 -11.33 -14.63 -5.47
CA ALA A 275 -10.04 -15.12 -5.94
C ALA A 275 -9.60 -14.46 -7.26
N ASP A 276 -10.53 -14.25 -8.20
CA ASP A 276 -10.28 -13.56 -9.47
C ASP A 276 -9.94 -12.08 -9.23
N HIS A 277 -10.62 -11.42 -8.29
CA HIS A 277 -10.36 -10.05 -7.88
C HIS A 277 -8.97 -9.92 -7.26
N LEU A 278 -8.63 -10.83 -6.33
CA LEU A 278 -7.34 -10.88 -5.69
C LEU A 278 -6.20 -11.16 -6.69
N ALA A 279 -6.42 -12.00 -7.69
CA ALA A 279 -5.44 -12.27 -8.74
C ALA A 279 -5.10 -11.01 -9.53
N ARG A 280 -6.11 -10.19 -9.88
CA ARG A 280 -5.88 -8.91 -10.57
C ARG A 280 -5.07 -7.93 -9.73
N VAL A 281 -5.42 -7.79 -8.45
CA VAL A 281 -4.65 -6.96 -7.51
C VAL A 281 -3.21 -7.46 -7.40
N HIS A 282 -3.01 -8.77 -7.29
CA HIS A 282 -1.68 -9.36 -7.22
C HIS A 282 -0.82 -9.03 -8.45
N GLU A 283 -1.40 -9.13 -9.65
CA GLU A 283 -0.73 -8.73 -10.90
C GLU A 283 -0.35 -7.25 -10.91
N GLN A 284 -1.26 -6.36 -10.47
CA GLN A 284 -0.97 -4.93 -10.34
C GLN A 284 0.18 -4.67 -9.37
N VAL A 285 0.14 -5.24 -8.17
CA VAL A 285 1.19 -5.05 -7.15
C VAL A 285 2.55 -5.56 -7.62
N VAL A 286 2.59 -6.65 -8.38
CA VAL A 286 3.84 -7.11 -9.01
C VAL A 286 4.34 -6.09 -10.04
N SER A 287 3.44 -5.53 -10.87
CA SER A 287 3.80 -4.52 -11.86
C SER A 287 4.32 -3.22 -11.24
N PHE A 288 3.81 -2.83 -10.07
CA PHE A 288 4.27 -1.64 -9.34
C PHE A 288 5.74 -1.75 -8.92
N ASP A 289 6.17 -2.91 -8.43
CA ASP A 289 7.57 -3.15 -8.03
C ASP A 289 8.50 -3.01 -9.26
N ASP A 290 8.10 -3.57 -10.41
CA ASP A 290 8.86 -3.47 -11.66
C ASP A 290 8.92 -2.04 -12.21
N LEU A 291 7.80 -1.30 -12.15
CA LEU A 291 7.72 0.10 -12.59
C LEU A 291 8.61 1.00 -11.71
N LEU A 292 8.50 0.87 -10.38
CA LEU A 292 9.33 1.63 -9.43
C LEU A 292 10.83 1.33 -9.59
N ASN A 293 11.20 0.07 -9.86
CA ASN A 293 12.58 -0.28 -10.17
C ASN A 293 13.07 0.43 -11.45
N SER A 294 12.22 0.49 -12.48
CA SER A 294 12.52 1.16 -13.75
C SER A 294 12.65 2.68 -13.57
N ILE A 295 11.75 3.31 -12.80
CA ILE A 295 11.80 4.73 -12.47
C ILE A 295 13.07 5.07 -11.68
N LEU A 296 13.43 4.26 -10.68
CA LEU A 296 14.66 4.46 -9.90
C LEU A 296 15.90 4.40 -10.78
N GLN A 297 15.97 3.43 -11.70
CA GLN A 297 17.08 3.31 -12.66
C GLN A 297 17.14 4.50 -13.61
N ALA A 298 15.99 4.96 -14.12
CA ALA A 298 15.93 6.14 -14.97
C ALA A 298 16.41 7.40 -14.23
N ASN A 299 15.99 7.59 -12.97
CA ASN A 299 16.44 8.71 -12.14
C ASN A 299 17.97 8.72 -11.95
N LEU A 300 18.57 7.55 -11.66
CA LEU A 300 20.02 7.40 -11.55
C LEU A 300 20.75 7.68 -12.87
N ALA A 301 20.19 7.22 -13.99
CA ALA A 301 20.76 7.49 -15.32
C ALA A 301 20.72 8.98 -15.65
N GLN A 302 19.62 9.68 -15.36
CA GLN A 302 19.52 11.13 -15.53
C GLN A 302 20.53 11.89 -14.66
N ALA A 303 20.72 11.47 -13.41
CA ALA A 303 21.74 12.07 -12.54
C ALA A 303 23.16 11.93 -13.12
N SER A 304 23.48 10.76 -13.70
CA SER A 304 24.75 10.54 -14.40
C SER A 304 24.89 11.40 -15.65
N VAL A 305 23.82 11.55 -16.44
CA VAL A 305 23.81 12.45 -17.60
C VAL A 305 24.08 13.89 -17.15
N ALA A 306 23.39 14.38 -16.12
CA ALA A 306 23.59 15.72 -15.59
C ALA A 306 25.04 15.94 -15.10
N GLN A 307 25.62 14.97 -14.39
CA GLN A 307 27.02 15.02 -13.96
C GLN A 307 27.98 15.10 -15.16
N ASN A 308 27.70 14.35 -16.24
CA ASN A 308 28.48 14.42 -17.47
C ASN A 308 28.33 15.78 -18.16
N GLU A 309 27.13 16.39 -18.17
CA GLU A 309 26.94 17.75 -18.68
C GLU A 309 27.76 18.77 -17.90
N ASP A 310 27.74 18.68 -16.57
CA ASP A 310 28.47 19.59 -15.69
C ASP A 310 29.99 19.43 -15.85
N MET A 311 30.48 18.18 -15.96
CA MET A 311 31.87 17.90 -16.28
C MET A 311 32.28 18.54 -17.61
N ARG A 312 31.49 18.37 -18.68
CA ARG A 312 31.76 19.01 -19.99
C ARG A 312 31.84 20.54 -19.86
N LYS A 313 30.96 21.17 -19.08
CA LYS A 313 30.98 22.62 -18.86
C LYS A 313 32.24 23.08 -18.12
N ILE A 314 32.62 22.40 -17.04
CA ILE A 314 33.83 22.70 -16.26
C ILE A 314 35.08 22.53 -17.14
N THR A 315 35.21 21.41 -17.85
CA THR A 315 36.34 21.16 -18.74
C THR A 315 36.41 22.18 -19.88
N SER A 316 35.26 22.59 -20.44
CA SER A 316 35.20 23.63 -21.48
C SER A 316 35.72 24.97 -20.97
N TRP A 317 35.30 25.39 -19.77
CA TRP A 317 35.83 26.62 -19.14
C TRP A 317 37.32 26.50 -18.79
N ALA A 318 37.76 25.37 -18.26
CA ALA A 318 39.17 25.13 -17.96
C ALA A 318 40.04 25.24 -19.23
N ALA A 319 39.59 24.66 -20.36
CA ALA A 319 40.28 24.78 -21.64
C ALA A 319 40.33 26.22 -22.15
N ILE A 320 39.25 27.01 -21.97
CA ILE A 320 39.24 28.44 -22.31
C ILE A 320 40.23 29.22 -21.44
N PHE A 321 40.34 28.93 -20.15
CA PHE A 321 41.29 29.59 -19.25
C PHE A 321 42.75 29.15 -19.43
N ALA A 322 42.99 27.93 -19.92
CA ALA A 322 44.34 27.42 -20.16
C ALA A 322 45.10 28.24 -21.22
N VAL A 323 44.40 28.73 -22.26
CA VAL A 323 45.01 29.54 -23.33
C VAL A 323 45.66 30.84 -22.84
N PRO A 324 44.93 31.77 -22.18
CA PRO A 324 45.54 32.99 -21.67
C PRO A 324 46.58 32.70 -20.59
N THR A 325 46.40 31.66 -19.78
CA THR A 325 47.36 31.26 -18.74
C THR A 325 48.68 30.81 -19.36
N MET A 326 48.65 30.00 -20.42
CA MET A 326 49.84 29.56 -21.15
C MET A 326 50.55 30.74 -21.82
N ILE A 327 49.80 31.62 -22.49
CA ILE A 327 50.37 32.81 -23.16
C ILE A 327 51.01 33.74 -22.13
N ALA A 328 50.31 34.03 -21.02
CA ALA A 328 50.85 34.82 -19.93
C ALA A 328 52.09 34.15 -19.30
N GLY A 329 52.09 32.82 -19.18
CA GLY A 329 53.23 32.05 -18.70
C GLY A 329 54.46 32.20 -19.58
N ILE A 330 54.31 32.08 -20.91
CA ILE A 330 55.41 32.25 -21.90
C ILE A 330 55.98 33.66 -21.84
N TYR A 331 55.13 34.69 -21.89
CA TYR A 331 55.55 36.09 -21.83
C TYR A 331 55.96 36.57 -20.42
N GLY A 332 55.72 35.75 -19.39
CA GLY A 332 56.22 35.97 -18.03
C GLY A 332 57.62 35.39 -17.78
N MET A 333 58.23 34.74 -18.78
CA MET A 333 59.58 34.19 -18.66
C MET A 333 60.65 35.26 -18.91
N ASN A 334 61.73 35.23 -18.15
CA ASN A 334 62.86 36.17 -18.29
C ASN A 334 63.82 35.72 -19.40
N PHE A 335 63.46 35.94 -20.67
CA PHE A 335 64.36 35.72 -21.81
C PHE A 335 64.82 37.03 -22.45
N ASP A 336 66.10 37.10 -22.80
CA ASP A 336 66.71 38.29 -23.41
C ASP A 336 66.39 38.47 -24.90
N HIS A 337 66.04 37.40 -25.62
CA HIS A 337 65.80 37.40 -27.07
C HIS A 337 64.34 37.11 -27.42
N MET A 338 63.42 38.00 -27.04
CA MET A 338 62.02 38.00 -27.50
C MET A 338 61.76 39.22 -28.40
N PRO A 339 61.87 39.08 -29.73
CA PRO A 339 61.78 40.22 -30.66
C PRO A 339 60.44 40.97 -30.57
N GLU A 340 59.37 40.31 -30.10
CA GLU A 340 58.04 40.89 -29.94
C GLU A 340 57.94 41.88 -28.76
N LEU A 341 58.82 41.79 -27.76
CA LEU A 341 58.78 42.64 -26.55
C LEU A 341 59.13 44.10 -26.84
N HIS A 342 60.04 44.33 -27.79
CA HIS A 342 60.48 45.67 -28.18
C HIS A 342 59.57 46.33 -29.23
N TRP A 343 58.56 45.60 -29.72
CA TRP A 343 57.61 46.12 -30.69
C TRP A 343 56.48 46.87 -30.00
N LYS A 344 56.24 48.14 -30.40
CA LYS A 344 55.20 49.02 -29.84
C LYS A 344 53.78 48.40 -29.85
N TYR A 345 53.50 47.49 -30.76
CA TYR A 345 52.21 46.81 -30.89
C TYR A 345 52.22 45.34 -30.42
N GLY A 346 53.33 44.85 -29.86
CA GLY A 346 53.47 43.45 -29.41
C GLY A 346 52.44 43.09 -28.34
N TYR A 347 52.34 43.88 -27.27
CA TYR A 347 51.39 43.62 -26.18
C TYR A 347 49.91 43.67 -26.63
N PRO A 348 49.42 44.73 -27.33
CA PRO A 348 48.07 44.73 -27.87
C PRO A 348 47.80 43.59 -28.87
N GLY A 349 48.80 43.22 -29.69
CA GLY A 349 48.70 42.13 -30.66
C GLY A 349 48.49 40.77 -30.00
N VAL A 350 49.30 40.44 -28.99
CA VAL A 350 49.19 39.18 -28.21
C VAL A 350 47.84 39.11 -27.48
N MET A 351 47.38 40.22 -26.89
CA MET A 351 46.07 40.28 -26.25
C MET A 351 44.93 40.03 -27.24
N ALA A 352 44.98 40.65 -28.43
CA ALA A 352 43.99 40.45 -29.48
C ALA A 352 43.96 38.99 -29.97
N VAL A 353 45.13 38.39 -30.22
CA VAL A 353 45.25 36.97 -30.62
C VAL A 353 44.68 36.05 -29.54
N THR A 354 45.02 36.29 -28.28
CA THR A 354 44.50 35.52 -27.14
C THR A 354 42.97 35.56 -27.08
N VAL A 355 42.38 36.76 -27.18
CA VAL A 355 40.92 36.92 -27.19
C VAL A 355 40.29 36.20 -28.37
N VAL A 356 40.87 36.30 -29.58
CA VAL A 356 40.37 35.60 -30.77
C VAL A 356 40.38 34.09 -30.58
N ILE A 357 41.46 33.52 -30.02
CA ILE A 357 41.54 32.07 -29.73
C ILE A 357 40.49 31.67 -28.70
N CYS A 358 40.36 32.40 -27.59
CA CYS A 358 39.35 32.13 -26.56
C CYS A 358 37.93 32.19 -27.13
N VAL A 359 37.62 33.18 -27.97
CA VAL A 359 36.32 33.32 -28.63
C VAL A 359 36.08 32.18 -29.63
N ALA A 360 37.10 31.75 -30.38
CA ALA A 360 37.00 30.64 -31.31
C ALA A 360 36.70 29.32 -30.58
N ILE A 361 37.42 29.04 -29.49
CA ILE A 361 37.20 27.86 -28.64
C ILE A 361 35.81 27.92 -27.99
N HIS A 362 35.43 29.06 -27.42
CA HIS A 362 34.11 29.24 -26.82
C HIS A 362 32.97 28.98 -27.84
N ARG A 363 33.09 29.53 -29.05
CA ARG A 363 32.14 29.27 -30.14
C ARG A 363 32.11 27.80 -30.54
N GLY A 364 33.26 27.13 -30.59
CA GLY A 364 33.37 25.70 -30.87
C GLY A 364 32.62 24.85 -29.85
N PHE A 365 32.87 25.08 -28.55
CA PHE A 365 32.18 24.35 -27.47
C PHE A 365 30.68 24.62 -27.43
N LYS A 366 30.27 25.87 -27.65
CA LYS A 366 28.85 26.24 -27.71
C LYS A 366 28.13 25.56 -28.88
N ARG A 367 28.78 25.48 -30.05
CA ARG A 367 28.22 24.78 -31.22
C ARG A 367 28.04 23.28 -30.98
N ASN A 368 28.92 22.68 -30.16
CA ASN A 368 28.87 21.26 -29.83
C ASN A 368 27.95 20.95 -28.63
N GLY A 369 27.27 21.96 -28.04
CA GLY A 369 26.39 21.77 -26.89
C GLY A 369 27.13 21.46 -25.57
N TRP A 370 28.41 21.80 -25.49
CA TRP A 370 29.20 21.64 -24.25
C TRP A 370 29.08 22.85 -23.32
N LEU A 371 28.55 23.97 -23.83
CA LEU A 371 28.43 25.27 -23.19
C LEU A 371 27.09 25.95 -23.46
#